data_AF-A0A485K866-F1
#
_entry.id   AF-A0A485K866-F1
#
_cell.length_a   1.000
_cell.length_b   1.000
_cell.length_c   1.000
_cell.angle_alpha   90.00
_cell.angle_beta   90.00
_cell.angle_gamma   90.00
#
_symmetry.space_group_name_H-M   'P 1'
#
loop_
_entity.id
_entity.type
_entity.pdbx_description
1 polymer ?
#
loop_
_entity_poly.entity_id
_entity_poly.type
_entity_poly.pdbx_seq_one_letter_code
_entity_poly.pdbx_strand_id
1 'polypeptide(L)'
;MECIKRIAQSGRTVVCTIIRPSTVLFELFDKLLLLKTGGEMVYFGDLGNESSHLLTYFSHFRGLDAKTMHKNPATYMLNCIGAGTGGAKIDVDFAVAYKSSRLGRANEALVARWSRPQRHTNVFAIPSHAILAKFVFSYNVARMVLMLAVALIFGSCYFGKEIETTVDVLSHVSVLFMALIMAIPFTSCNCAVFYRETLSMMYSPLAHLLSLFLVELIYILVVATVFAVAFLLSENDNMRCQRHRIKRGQGYCPTKLLV
;
A
#
# COMPACT_ATOMS: atom_id res chain seq x y z
N MET A 1 23.70 -5.45 -5.08
CA MET A 1 23.39 -6.77 -5.70
C MET A 1 24.02 -7.94 -4.93
N GLU A 2 25.16 -7.75 -4.25
CA GLU A 2 25.72 -8.76 -3.34
C GLU A 2 24.74 -9.25 -2.27
N CYS A 3 23.90 -8.37 -1.72
CA CYS A 3 22.84 -8.78 -0.78
C CYS A 3 21.89 -9.82 -1.40
N ILE A 4 21.44 -9.59 -2.65
CA ILE A 4 20.57 -10.52 -3.37
C ILE A 4 21.29 -11.85 -3.62
N LYS A 5 22.58 -11.81 -3.98
CA LYS A 5 23.40 -13.02 -4.15
C LYS A 5 23.55 -13.80 -2.84
N ARG A 6 23.76 -13.13 -1.70
CA ARG A 6 23.79 -13.76 -0.38
C ARG A 6 22.46 -14.39 0.00
N ILE A 7 21.34 -13.75 -0.33
CA ILE A 7 20.00 -14.33 -0.13
C ILE A 7 19.84 -15.60 -0.96
N ALA A 8 20.24 -15.59 -2.24
CA ALA A 8 20.21 -16.77 -3.09
C ALA A 8 21.09 -17.91 -2.51
N GLN A 9 22.31 -17.58 -2.07
CA GLN A 9 23.24 -18.51 -1.43
C GLN A 9 22.73 -19.11 -0.11
N SER A 10 21.75 -18.48 0.54
CA SER A 10 21.09 -19.05 1.72
C SER A 10 20.09 -20.17 1.41
N GLY A 11 20.01 -20.63 0.15
CA GLY A 11 19.07 -21.65 -0.31
C GLY A 11 17.68 -21.11 -0.67
N ARG A 12 17.54 -19.79 -0.86
CA ARG A 12 16.27 -19.15 -1.24
C ARG A 12 16.24 -18.87 -2.74
N THR A 13 15.12 -19.13 -3.39
CA THR A 13 14.93 -18.75 -4.80
C THR A 13 14.64 -17.26 -4.89
N VAL A 14 15.41 -16.53 -5.69
CA VAL A 14 15.16 -15.12 -6.00
C VAL A 14 14.77 -14.99 -7.46
N VAL A 15 13.66 -14.31 -7.73
CA VAL A 15 13.21 -13.97 -9.08
C VAL A 15 13.10 -12.45 -9.17
N CYS A 16 13.69 -11.86 -10.21
CA CYS A 16 13.62 -10.43 -10.43
C CYS A 16 13.58 -10.09 -11.93
N THR A 17 12.91 -8.99 -12.26
CA THR A 17 12.90 -8.43 -13.61
C THR A 17 13.96 -7.35 -13.71
N ILE A 18 14.76 -7.38 -14.78
CA ILE A 18 15.84 -6.42 -15.00
C ILE A 18 15.69 -5.86 -16.41
N ILE A 19 15.69 -4.54 -16.53
CA ILE A 19 15.38 -3.88 -17.81
C ILE A 19 16.67 -3.64 -18.61
N ARG A 20 17.78 -3.24 -17.98
CA ARG A 20 19.07 -2.99 -18.64
C ARG A 20 20.27 -3.24 -17.70
N PRO A 21 20.69 -4.48 -17.48
CA PRO A 21 21.87 -4.76 -16.66
C PRO A 21 23.18 -4.43 -17.40
N SER A 22 24.19 -4.00 -16.65
CA SER A 22 25.58 -4.04 -17.10
C SER A 22 26.06 -5.49 -17.20
N THR A 23 27.12 -5.75 -17.97
CA THR A 23 27.72 -7.09 -18.13
C THR A 23 28.05 -7.73 -16.79
N VAL A 24 28.74 -6.99 -15.91
CA VAL A 24 29.12 -7.44 -14.56
C VAL A 24 27.88 -7.84 -13.74
N LEU A 25 26.78 -7.10 -13.87
CA LEU A 25 25.55 -7.43 -13.15
C LEU A 25 24.87 -8.66 -13.74
N PHE A 26 24.85 -8.77 -15.07
CA PHE A 26 24.23 -9.88 -15.78
C PHE A 26 24.88 -11.22 -15.44
N GLU A 27 26.19 -11.23 -15.24
CA GLU A 27 26.96 -12.42 -14.84
C GLU A 27 26.72 -12.86 -13.39
N LEU A 28 26.05 -12.04 -12.56
CA LEU A 28 25.68 -12.46 -11.20
C LEU A 28 24.48 -13.41 -11.16
N PHE A 29 23.76 -13.59 -12.27
CA PHE A 29 22.56 -14.42 -12.34
C PHE A 29 22.89 -15.84 -12.78
N ASP A 30 22.29 -16.82 -12.10
CA ASP A 30 22.48 -18.24 -12.44
C ASP A 30 21.66 -18.61 -13.68
N LYS A 31 20.40 -18.15 -13.74
CA LYS A 31 19.44 -18.44 -14.81
C LYS A 31 18.84 -17.17 -15.37
N LEU A 32 18.51 -17.20 -16.66
CA LEU A 32 17.80 -16.14 -17.37
C LEU A 32 16.47 -16.66 -17.90
N LEU A 33 15.40 -15.91 -17.65
CA LEU A 33 14.14 -16.00 -18.37
C LEU A 33 14.01 -14.77 -19.29
N LEU A 34 14.06 -14.99 -20.61
CA LEU A 34 13.94 -13.95 -21.62
C LEU A 34 12.58 -14.05 -22.32
N LEU A 35 11.86 -12.94 -22.35
CA LEU A 35 10.57 -12.80 -23.01
C LEU A 35 10.68 -11.79 -24.15
N LYS A 36 9.98 -12.05 -25.27
CA LYS A 36 9.75 -11.05 -26.32
C LYS A 36 8.43 -10.30 -26.10
N THR A 37 8.22 -9.26 -26.89
CA THR A 37 6.93 -8.56 -26.97
C THR A 37 5.78 -9.55 -27.16
N GLY A 38 4.70 -9.38 -26.40
CA GLY A 38 3.60 -10.34 -26.33
C GLY A 38 3.73 -11.38 -25.20
N GLY A 39 4.80 -11.33 -24.40
CA GLY A 39 4.97 -12.20 -23.23
C GLY A 39 5.39 -13.63 -23.58
N GLU A 40 5.81 -13.87 -24.82
CA GLU A 40 6.26 -15.19 -25.26
C GLU A 40 7.71 -15.45 -24.86
N MET A 41 7.98 -16.68 -24.41
CA MET A 41 9.30 -17.11 -23.96
C MET A 41 10.23 -17.39 -25.14
N VAL A 42 11.43 -16.79 -25.08
CA VAL A 42 12.49 -16.95 -26.09
C VAL A 42 13.66 -17.77 -25.57
N TYR A 43 13.94 -17.68 -24.27
CA TYR A 43 15.00 -18.42 -23.62
C TYR A 43 14.67 -18.61 -22.14
N PHE A 44 14.85 -19.81 -21.62
CA PHE A 44 14.86 -20.06 -20.17
C PHE A 44 15.90 -21.12 -19.83
N GLY A 45 16.99 -20.70 -19.20
CA GLY A 45 18.11 -21.60 -18.94
C GLY A 45 19.23 -20.96 -18.13
N ASP A 46 20.25 -21.74 -17.82
CA ASP A 46 21.46 -21.26 -17.16
C ASP A 46 22.21 -20.26 -18.05
N LEU A 47 22.79 -19.22 -17.46
CA LEU A 47 23.64 -18.28 -18.21
C LEU A 47 25.02 -18.89 -18.50
N GLY A 48 25.58 -19.63 -17.54
CA GLY A 48 26.94 -20.15 -17.60
C GLY A 48 28.00 -19.06 -17.41
N ASN A 49 29.26 -19.47 -17.38
CA ASN A 49 30.37 -18.52 -17.27
C ASN A 49 30.35 -17.56 -18.47
N GLU A 50 30.47 -16.25 -18.22
CA GLU A 50 30.42 -15.18 -19.22
C GLU A 50 29.22 -15.27 -20.18
N SER A 51 28.07 -15.78 -19.68
CA SER A 51 26.85 -16.00 -20.48
C SER A 51 27.02 -16.95 -21.67
N SER A 52 28.01 -17.84 -21.64
CA SER A 52 28.36 -18.75 -22.75
C SER A 52 27.19 -19.60 -23.25
N HIS A 53 26.29 -20.07 -22.38
CA HIS A 53 25.12 -20.87 -22.80
C HIS A 53 24.12 -20.04 -23.59
N LEU A 54 23.86 -18.80 -23.14
CA LEU A 54 22.99 -17.86 -23.85
C LEU A 54 23.57 -17.52 -25.23
N LEU A 55 24.86 -17.20 -25.27
CA LEU A 55 25.56 -16.85 -26.50
C LEU A 55 25.57 -18.03 -27.49
N THR A 56 25.82 -19.24 -27.00
CA THR A 56 25.76 -20.48 -27.79
C THR A 56 24.34 -20.74 -28.29
N TYR A 57 23.30 -20.49 -27.49
CA TYR A 57 21.92 -20.65 -27.94
C TYR A 57 21.61 -19.73 -29.12
N PHE A 58 21.95 -18.45 -28.99
CA PHE A 58 21.68 -17.48 -30.05
C PHE A 58 22.56 -17.71 -31.30
N SER A 59 23.79 -18.21 -31.16
CA SER A 59 24.68 -18.44 -32.31
C SER A 59 24.17 -19.46 -33.33
N HIS A 60 23.16 -20.28 -32.97
CA HIS A 60 22.52 -21.21 -33.91
C HIS A 60 21.63 -20.50 -34.94
N PHE A 61 21.21 -19.26 -34.68
CA PHE A 61 20.35 -18.50 -35.58
C PHE A 61 21.19 -17.66 -36.54
N ARG A 62 20.84 -17.70 -37.82
CA ARG A 62 21.50 -16.90 -38.87
C ARG A 62 21.04 -15.45 -38.81
N GLY A 63 21.90 -14.51 -39.21
CA GLY A 63 21.56 -13.09 -39.29
C GLY A 63 21.75 -12.30 -37.99
N LEU A 64 22.33 -12.91 -36.96
CA LEU A 64 22.72 -12.21 -35.73
C LEU A 64 24.10 -11.58 -35.86
N ASP A 65 24.25 -10.35 -35.37
CA ASP A 65 25.52 -9.62 -35.42
C ASP A 65 26.52 -10.16 -34.39
N ALA A 66 27.50 -10.92 -34.87
CA ALA A 66 28.60 -11.45 -34.06
C ALA A 66 29.44 -10.33 -33.38
N LYS A 67 29.42 -9.09 -33.88
CA LYS A 67 30.23 -7.99 -33.31
C LYS A 67 29.72 -7.49 -31.96
N THR A 68 28.42 -7.65 -31.68
CA THR A 68 27.84 -7.26 -30.38
C THR A 68 27.91 -8.36 -29.32
N MET A 69 28.27 -9.58 -29.72
CA MET A 69 28.40 -10.76 -28.86
C MET A 69 29.40 -10.56 -27.71
N HIS A 70 30.45 -9.76 -27.92
CA HIS A 70 31.54 -9.57 -26.95
C HIS A 70 31.45 -8.29 -26.09
N LYS A 71 30.43 -7.44 -26.27
CA LYS A 71 30.34 -6.17 -25.51
C LYS A 71 29.49 -6.31 -24.25
N ASN A 72 28.24 -6.74 -24.41
CA ASN A 72 27.32 -6.97 -23.31
C ASN A 72 26.26 -8.00 -23.76
N PRO A 73 26.26 -9.23 -23.20
CA PRO A 73 25.29 -10.26 -23.53
C PRO A 73 23.84 -9.82 -23.33
N ALA A 74 23.56 -8.96 -22.35
CA ALA A 74 22.21 -8.44 -22.11
C ALA A 74 21.75 -7.49 -23.21
N THR A 75 22.64 -6.66 -23.75
CA THR A 75 22.32 -5.78 -24.90
C THR A 75 22.20 -6.62 -26.17
N TYR A 76 23.09 -7.60 -26.35
CA TYR A 76 23.05 -8.51 -27.49
C TYR A 76 21.72 -9.25 -27.58
N MET A 77 21.28 -9.92 -26.52
CA MET A 77 20.02 -10.67 -26.53
C MET A 77 18.80 -9.77 -26.79
N LEU A 78 18.78 -8.55 -26.26
CA LEU A 78 17.68 -7.61 -26.47
C LEU A 78 17.63 -7.11 -27.92
N ASN A 79 18.78 -6.85 -28.55
CA ASN A 79 18.86 -6.52 -29.97
C ASN A 79 18.39 -7.70 -30.84
N CYS A 80 18.76 -8.94 -30.48
CA CYS A 80 18.35 -10.13 -31.22
C CYS A 80 16.82 -10.27 -31.29
N ILE A 81 16.12 -10.00 -30.19
CA ILE A 81 14.64 -10.13 -30.13
C ILE A 81 13.89 -8.85 -30.57
N GLY A 82 14.60 -7.85 -31.11
CA GLY A 82 14.00 -6.58 -31.55
C GLY A 82 13.54 -5.67 -30.40
N ALA A 83 13.95 -5.93 -29.16
CA ALA A 83 13.66 -5.11 -27.98
C ALA A 83 14.77 -4.09 -27.67
N GLY A 84 15.90 -4.16 -28.38
CA GLY A 84 17.03 -3.25 -28.23
C GLY A 84 17.04 -2.11 -29.24
N THR A 85 18.05 -1.23 -29.15
CA THR A 85 18.19 -0.06 -30.03
C THR A 85 18.89 -0.37 -31.35
N GLY A 86 19.46 -1.57 -31.50
CA GLY A 86 20.00 -2.05 -32.76
C GLY A 86 18.85 -2.54 -33.63
N GLY A 87 18.57 -1.85 -34.73
CA GLY A 87 17.48 -2.16 -35.68
C GLY A 87 17.67 -3.46 -36.48
N ALA A 88 18.04 -4.55 -35.83
CA ALA A 88 18.16 -5.87 -36.44
C ALA A 88 16.77 -6.37 -36.83
N LYS A 89 16.48 -6.39 -38.14
CA LYS A 89 15.30 -7.07 -38.69
C LYS A 89 15.66 -8.53 -38.89
N ILE A 90 15.41 -9.34 -37.86
CA ILE A 90 15.63 -10.78 -37.91
C ILE A 90 14.29 -11.45 -38.22
N ASP A 91 14.24 -12.17 -39.35
CA ASP A 91 13.06 -12.93 -39.80
C ASP A 91 13.01 -14.31 -39.14
N VAL A 92 13.11 -14.34 -37.81
CA VAL A 92 13.04 -15.58 -37.02
C VAL A 92 12.07 -15.36 -35.88
N ASP A 93 11.04 -16.21 -35.79
CA ASP A 93 10.21 -16.27 -34.60
C ASP A 93 10.90 -17.09 -33.51
N PHE A 94 11.62 -16.38 -32.64
CA PHE A 94 12.34 -16.97 -31.52
C PHE A 94 11.45 -17.74 -30.53
N ALA A 95 10.16 -17.41 -30.41
CA ALA A 95 9.27 -18.13 -29.50
C ALA A 95 8.91 -19.52 -30.03
N VAL A 96 8.67 -19.63 -31.34
CA VAL A 96 8.46 -20.93 -32.01
C VAL A 96 9.74 -21.75 -31.99
N ALA A 97 10.88 -21.11 -32.27
CA ALA A 97 12.19 -21.76 -32.18
C ALA A 97 12.49 -22.28 -30.77
N TYR A 98 12.17 -21.51 -29.74
CA TYR A 98 12.35 -21.93 -28.35
C TYR A 98 11.48 -23.14 -27.98
N LYS A 99 10.18 -23.12 -28.32
CA LYS A 99 9.26 -24.25 -28.05
C LYS A 99 9.73 -25.55 -28.70
N SER A 100 10.24 -25.48 -29.93
CA SER A 100 10.78 -26.63 -30.66
C SER A 100 12.21 -27.03 -30.23
N SER A 101 12.89 -26.20 -29.44
CA SER A 101 14.23 -26.49 -28.94
C SER A 101 14.25 -27.57 -27.86
N ARG A 102 15.43 -28.17 -27.63
CA ARG A 102 15.65 -29.09 -26.49
C ARG A 102 15.35 -28.42 -25.14
N LEU A 103 15.69 -27.14 -25.00
CA LEU A 103 15.52 -26.37 -23.78
C LEU A 103 14.04 -26.14 -23.47
N GLY A 104 13.26 -25.75 -24.48
CA GLY A 104 11.80 -25.57 -24.37
C GLY A 104 11.10 -26.84 -23.90
N ARG A 105 11.36 -27.99 -24.56
CA ARG A 105 10.79 -29.28 -24.17
C ARG A 105 11.16 -29.72 -22.75
N ALA A 106 12.42 -29.51 -22.35
CA ALA A 106 12.88 -29.86 -21.02
C ALA A 106 12.19 -29.02 -19.93
N ASN A 107 12.04 -27.73 -20.16
CA ASN A 107 11.35 -26.83 -19.23
C ASN A 107 9.86 -27.12 -19.14
N GLU A 108 9.21 -27.47 -20.25
CA GLU A 108 7.81 -27.89 -20.25
C GLU A 108 7.59 -29.17 -19.44
N ALA A 109 8.49 -30.15 -19.56
CA ALA A 109 8.47 -31.36 -18.72
C ALA A 109 8.66 -31.04 -17.22
N LEU A 110 9.52 -30.06 -16.88
CA LEU A 110 9.67 -29.61 -15.49
C LEU A 110 8.39 -28.97 -14.95
N VAL A 111 7.75 -28.11 -15.74
CA VAL A 111 6.48 -27.49 -15.36
C VAL A 111 5.40 -28.56 -15.15
N ALA A 112 5.27 -29.52 -16.07
CA ALA A 112 4.32 -30.62 -15.94
C ALA A 112 4.54 -31.44 -14.66
N ARG A 113 5.80 -31.71 -14.28
CA ARG A 113 6.16 -32.42 -13.05
C ARG A 113 5.76 -31.66 -11.79
N TRP A 114 5.91 -30.34 -11.78
CA TRP A 114 5.70 -29.49 -10.60
C TRP A 114 4.39 -28.69 -10.61
N SER A 115 3.44 -29.05 -11.48
CA SER A 115 2.17 -28.31 -11.66
C SER A 115 1.22 -28.36 -10.45
N ARG A 116 1.46 -29.23 -9.46
CA ARG A 116 0.62 -29.33 -8.26
C ARG A 116 1.24 -28.51 -7.12
N PRO A 117 0.62 -27.41 -6.67
CA PRO A 117 1.14 -26.65 -5.55
C PRO A 117 1.04 -27.46 -4.25
N GLN A 118 2.10 -27.45 -3.44
CA GLN A 118 2.03 -27.93 -2.07
C GLN A 118 1.15 -26.97 -1.24
N ARG A 119 0.18 -27.50 -0.52
CA ARG A 119 -0.69 -26.69 0.36
C ARG A 119 0.15 -26.14 1.52
N HIS A 120 0.49 -24.86 1.47
CA HIS A 120 1.01 -24.14 2.62
C HIS A 120 -0.15 -23.52 3.41
N THR A 121 -0.15 -23.71 4.73
CA THR A 121 -1.27 -23.40 5.64
C THR A 121 -1.16 -22.06 6.35
N ASN A 122 -0.08 -21.30 6.18
CA ASN A 122 0.11 -20.02 6.86
C ASN A 122 -0.09 -18.86 5.88
N VAL A 123 -1.29 -18.29 5.88
CA VAL A 123 -1.71 -17.28 4.90
C VAL A 123 -1.20 -15.88 5.26
N PHE A 124 -0.86 -15.61 6.53
CA PHE A 124 -0.49 -14.26 6.98
C PHE A 124 0.68 -14.24 7.96
N ALA A 125 1.62 -13.31 7.74
CA ALA A 125 2.86 -13.20 8.50
C ALA A 125 2.71 -12.47 9.85
N ILE A 126 1.68 -11.64 10.02
CA ILE A 126 1.51 -10.75 11.16
C ILE A 126 0.21 -11.09 11.91
N PRO A 127 0.26 -11.25 13.25
CA PRO A 127 -0.95 -11.44 14.03
C PRO A 127 -1.76 -10.13 14.15
N SER A 128 -3.08 -10.25 14.23
CA SER A 128 -4.01 -9.10 14.20
C SER A 128 -3.73 -8.02 15.25
N HIS A 129 -3.25 -8.37 16.44
CA HIS A 129 -2.95 -7.41 17.50
C HIS A 129 -1.77 -6.48 17.17
N ALA A 130 -0.79 -6.94 16.38
CA ALA A 130 0.33 -6.11 15.96
C ALA A 130 -0.09 -5.03 14.94
N ILE A 131 -1.14 -5.32 14.15
CA ILE A 131 -1.76 -4.35 13.24
C ILE A 131 -2.43 -3.24 14.06
N LEU A 132 -3.17 -3.61 15.11
CA LEU A 132 -3.80 -2.64 16.01
C LEU A 132 -2.75 -1.71 16.64
N ALA A 133 -1.64 -2.25 17.15
CA ALA A 133 -0.56 -1.44 17.73
C ALA A 133 0.07 -0.45 16.72
N LYS A 134 0.23 -0.85 15.46
CA LYS A 134 0.69 0.02 14.36
C LYS A 134 -0.24 1.23 14.18
N PHE A 135 -1.54 1.02 14.27
CA PHE A 135 -2.54 2.08 14.18
C PHE A 135 -2.65 2.94 15.43
N VAL A 136 -2.15 2.52 16.60
CA VAL A 136 -2.21 3.31 17.83
C VAL A 136 -1.08 4.34 17.93
N PHE A 137 0.16 3.97 17.60
CA PHE A 137 1.34 4.80 17.94
C PHE A 137 1.71 5.87 16.89
N SER A 138 1.76 5.51 15.60
CA SER A 138 2.22 6.44 14.55
C SER A 138 1.10 7.30 13.94
N TYR A 139 -0.14 6.88 14.11
CA TYR A 139 -1.33 7.44 13.45
C TYR A 139 -1.91 8.66 14.18
N ASN A 140 -1.72 8.73 15.50
CA ASN A 140 -2.73 9.36 16.36
C ASN A 140 -2.37 10.72 16.94
N VAL A 141 -1.10 11.12 16.94
CA VAL A 141 -0.68 12.34 17.63
C VAL A 141 -1.21 13.59 16.92
N ALA A 142 -0.92 13.75 15.62
CA ALA A 142 -1.38 14.91 14.86
C ALA A 142 -2.92 14.98 14.78
N ARG A 143 -3.57 13.82 14.68
CA ARG A 143 -5.03 13.72 14.66
C ARG A 143 -5.65 14.04 16.01
N MET A 144 -5.08 13.58 17.13
CA MET A 144 -5.52 13.97 18.48
C MET A 144 -5.44 15.48 18.66
N VAL A 145 -4.35 16.11 18.23
CA VAL A 145 -4.16 17.56 18.36
C VAL A 145 -5.21 18.31 17.53
N LEU A 146 -5.43 17.91 16.28
CA LEU A 146 -6.40 18.55 15.40
C LEU A 146 -7.85 18.37 15.91
N MET A 147 -8.21 17.17 16.35
CA MET A 147 -9.55 16.88 16.87
C MET A 147 -9.79 17.58 18.20
N LEU A 148 -8.79 17.67 19.06
CA LEU A 148 -8.87 18.45 20.31
C LEU A 148 -9.05 19.94 20.00
N ALA A 149 -8.31 20.48 19.04
CA ALA A 149 -8.44 21.87 18.60
C ALA A 149 -9.85 22.14 18.05
N VAL A 150 -10.37 21.28 17.18
CA VAL A 150 -11.74 21.37 16.64
C VAL A 150 -12.78 21.27 17.77
N ALA A 151 -12.65 20.30 18.68
CA ALA A 151 -13.55 20.12 19.80
C ALA A 151 -13.56 21.34 20.74
N LEU A 152 -12.40 21.96 21.00
CA LEU A 152 -12.31 23.18 21.80
C LEU A 152 -12.91 24.40 21.10
N ILE A 153 -12.63 24.59 19.80
CA ILE A 153 -13.20 25.71 19.02
C ILE A 153 -14.72 25.61 19.02
N PHE A 154 -15.28 24.47 18.60
CA PHE A 154 -16.73 24.30 18.55
C PHE A 154 -17.35 24.28 19.94
N GLY A 155 -16.72 23.64 20.93
CA GLY A 155 -17.17 23.66 22.32
C GLY A 155 -17.24 25.09 22.88
N SER A 156 -16.28 25.96 22.51
CA SER A 156 -16.30 27.37 22.90
C SER A 156 -17.37 28.19 22.19
N CYS A 157 -17.67 27.91 20.91
CA CYS A 157 -18.70 28.62 20.14
C CYS A 157 -20.12 28.39 20.68
N TYR A 158 -20.39 27.23 21.26
CA TYR A 158 -21.70 26.88 21.83
C TYR A 158 -21.75 27.02 23.36
N PHE A 159 -20.68 27.52 23.99
CA PHE A 159 -20.62 27.71 25.43
C PHE A 159 -21.66 28.74 25.89
N GLY A 160 -22.54 28.33 26.82
CA GLY A 160 -23.58 29.15 27.42
C GLY A 160 -24.81 29.42 26.54
N LYS A 161 -24.94 28.77 25.38
CA LYS A 161 -26.05 29.00 24.44
C LYS A 161 -27.18 28.00 24.66
N GLU A 162 -28.40 28.49 24.92
CA GLU A 162 -29.59 27.64 25.04
C GLU A 162 -30.02 27.11 23.66
N ILE A 163 -30.39 25.82 23.59
CA ILE A 163 -30.84 25.18 22.35
C ILE A 163 -32.32 25.52 22.15
N GLU A 164 -32.60 26.65 21.50
CA GLU A 164 -33.97 27.07 21.20
C GLU A 164 -34.42 26.59 19.81
N THR A 165 -33.50 26.39 18.87
CA THR A 165 -33.84 26.14 17.46
C THR A 165 -33.35 24.80 16.93
N THR A 166 -34.03 24.28 15.89
CA THR A 166 -33.59 23.10 15.13
C THR A 166 -32.22 23.31 14.46
N VAL A 167 -31.86 24.56 14.16
CA VAL A 167 -30.56 24.95 13.61
C VAL A 167 -29.45 24.76 14.65
N ASP A 168 -29.69 25.06 15.92
CA ASP A 168 -28.72 24.82 16.98
C ASP A 168 -28.46 23.30 17.15
N VAL A 169 -29.50 22.46 17.11
CA VAL A 169 -29.34 20.99 17.15
C VAL A 169 -28.53 20.50 15.94
N LEU A 170 -28.89 20.95 14.74
CA LEU A 170 -28.18 20.58 13.50
C LEU A 170 -26.70 20.97 13.55
N SER A 171 -26.40 22.13 14.13
CA SER A 171 -25.04 22.64 14.24
C SER A 171 -24.19 21.83 15.23
N HIS A 172 -24.79 21.28 16.29
CA HIS A 172 -24.08 20.37 17.19
C HIS A 172 -23.81 19.01 16.54
N VAL A 173 -24.76 18.47 15.78
CA VAL A 173 -24.60 17.18 15.07
C VAL A 173 -23.56 17.30 13.94
N SER A 174 -23.46 18.45 13.28
CA SER A 174 -22.51 18.67 12.19
C SER A 174 -21.04 18.63 12.65
N VAL A 175 -20.74 18.96 13.90
CA VAL A 175 -19.38 18.83 14.49
C VAL A 175 -18.96 17.37 14.59
N LEU A 176 -19.87 16.48 15.01
CA LEU A 176 -19.63 15.03 15.03
C LEU A 176 -19.44 14.47 13.61
N PHE A 177 -20.18 15.02 12.64
CA PHE A 177 -20.02 14.64 11.24
C PHE A 177 -18.69 15.12 10.63
N MET A 178 -18.23 16.33 10.96
CA MET A 178 -16.93 16.83 10.53
C MET A 178 -15.77 15.99 11.07
N ALA A 179 -15.87 15.51 12.32
CA ALA A 179 -14.91 14.59 12.90
C ALA A 179 -14.76 13.28 12.09
N LEU A 180 -15.86 12.77 11.52
CA LEU A 180 -15.85 11.59 10.64
C LEU A 180 -15.20 11.90 9.27
N ILE A 181 -15.50 13.06 8.67
CA ILE A 181 -14.92 13.46 7.37
C ILE A 181 -13.40 13.60 7.46
N MET A 182 -12.86 14.04 8.59
CA MET A 182 -11.41 14.18 8.78
C MET A 182 -10.65 12.84 8.75
N ALA A 183 -11.33 11.69 8.85
CA ALA A 183 -10.73 10.36 8.68
C ALA A 183 -10.38 10.02 7.22
N ILE A 184 -11.07 10.63 6.26
CA ILE A 184 -11.01 10.31 4.83
C ILE A 184 -9.63 10.62 4.21
N PRO A 185 -9.07 11.84 4.33
CA PRO A 185 -7.78 12.16 3.72
C PRO A 185 -6.66 11.30 4.31
N PHE A 186 -6.75 10.96 5.59
CA PHE A 186 -5.80 10.09 6.26
C PHE A 186 -5.81 8.67 5.68
N THR A 187 -7.00 8.06 5.57
CA THR A 187 -7.16 6.72 5.00
C THR A 187 -6.62 6.69 3.57
N SER A 188 -6.87 7.78 2.82
CA SER A 188 -6.42 7.95 1.44
C SER A 188 -4.89 7.97 1.31
N CYS A 189 -4.17 8.65 2.20
CA CYS A 189 -2.70 8.64 2.22
C CYS A 189 -2.11 7.25 2.50
N ASN A 190 -2.83 6.39 3.23
CA ASN A 190 -2.35 5.07 3.61
C ASN A 190 -2.80 3.94 2.67
N CYS A 191 -3.67 4.24 1.69
CA CYS A 191 -4.13 3.26 0.70
C CYS A 191 -2.96 2.54 0.01
N ALA A 192 -1.90 3.26 -0.39
CA ALA A 192 -0.74 2.65 -1.05
C ALA A 192 -0.01 1.63 -0.14
N VAL A 193 0.10 1.95 1.16
CA VAL A 193 0.71 1.05 2.15
C VAL A 193 -0.16 -0.18 2.36
N PHE A 194 -1.48 -0.01 2.48
CA PHE A 194 -2.43 -1.10 2.62
C PHE A 194 -2.35 -2.09 1.44
N TYR A 195 -2.36 -1.59 0.20
CA TYR A 195 -2.24 -2.44 -0.99
C TYR A 195 -0.92 -3.21 -0.98
N ARG A 196 0.20 -2.53 -0.69
CA ARG A 196 1.53 -3.17 -0.65
C ARG A 196 1.59 -4.29 0.40
N GLU A 197 1.08 -4.07 1.60
CA GLU A 197 1.14 -5.03 2.71
C GLU A 197 0.18 -6.21 2.51
N THR A 198 -1.00 -5.95 1.95
CA THR A 198 -1.99 -6.99 1.61
C THR A 198 -1.49 -7.89 0.49
N LEU A 199 -0.92 -7.32 -0.57
CA LEU A 199 -0.33 -8.09 -1.68
C LEU A 199 0.88 -8.93 -1.24
N SER A 200 1.58 -8.47 -0.20
CA SER A 200 2.69 -9.21 0.42
C SER A 200 2.23 -10.25 1.43
N MET A 201 0.91 -10.48 1.57
CA MET A 201 0.31 -11.39 2.55
C MET A 201 0.78 -11.13 3.99
N MET A 202 1.06 -9.87 4.34
CA MET A 202 1.49 -9.53 5.70
C MET A 202 0.33 -9.71 6.68
N TYR A 203 -0.89 -9.30 6.30
CA TYR A 203 -2.10 -9.46 7.10
C TYR A 203 -3.35 -9.58 6.21
N SER A 204 -4.45 -10.06 6.81
CA SER A 204 -5.76 -10.13 6.15
C SER A 204 -6.39 -8.74 6.01
N PRO A 205 -7.03 -8.43 4.87
CA PRO A 205 -7.82 -7.21 4.70
C PRO A 205 -8.85 -6.99 5.82
N LEU A 206 -9.48 -8.07 6.28
CA LEU A 206 -10.47 -8.02 7.35
C LEU A 206 -9.83 -7.59 8.67
N ALA A 207 -8.64 -8.11 8.99
CA ALA A 207 -7.91 -7.74 10.19
C ALA A 207 -7.50 -6.25 10.18
N HIS A 208 -7.14 -5.73 9.00
CA HIS A 208 -6.86 -4.31 8.80
C HIS A 208 -8.11 -3.44 9.03
N LEU A 209 -9.24 -3.82 8.42
CA LEU A 209 -10.51 -3.09 8.56
C LEU A 209 -11.00 -3.06 10.01
N LEU A 210 -10.95 -4.20 10.71
CA LEU A 210 -11.32 -4.27 12.13
C LEU A 210 -10.39 -3.41 13.00
N SER A 211 -9.09 -3.42 12.72
CA SER A 211 -8.12 -2.61 13.46
C SER A 211 -8.40 -1.11 13.28
N LEU A 212 -8.63 -0.68 12.03
CA LEU A 212 -8.98 0.69 11.72
C LEU A 212 -10.30 1.10 12.40
N PHE A 213 -11.33 0.27 12.28
CA PHE A 213 -12.64 0.51 12.90
C PHE A 213 -12.53 0.69 14.43
N LEU A 214 -11.83 -0.21 15.12
CA LEU A 214 -11.66 -0.15 16.56
C LEU A 214 -10.94 1.11 17.01
N VAL A 215 -9.90 1.53 16.28
CA VAL A 215 -9.16 2.76 16.57
C VAL A 215 -10.05 3.99 16.36
N GLU A 216 -10.76 4.07 15.24
CA GLU A 216 -11.72 5.16 14.97
C GLU A 216 -12.83 5.24 16.00
N LEU A 217 -13.36 4.10 16.45
CA LEU A 217 -14.39 4.05 17.49
C LEU A 217 -13.89 4.67 18.81
N ILE A 218 -12.68 4.32 19.24
CA ILE A 218 -12.05 4.89 20.44
C ILE A 218 -11.91 6.41 20.28
N TYR A 219 -11.50 6.90 19.10
CA TYR A 219 -11.39 8.33 18.83
C TYR A 219 -12.71 9.07 18.93
N ILE A 220 -13.75 8.54 18.30
CA ILE A 220 -15.08 9.15 18.32
C ILE A 220 -15.61 9.23 19.76
N LEU A 221 -15.39 8.18 20.57
CA LEU A 221 -15.77 8.17 21.98
C LEU A 221 -15.02 9.25 22.79
N VAL A 222 -13.71 9.39 22.61
CA VAL A 222 -12.94 10.44 23.30
C VAL A 222 -13.43 11.84 22.90
N VAL A 223 -13.61 12.12 21.61
CA VAL A 223 -14.11 13.42 21.16
C VAL A 223 -15.53 13.69 21.68
N ALA A 224 -16.42 12.70 21.63
CA ALA A 224 -17.77 12.82 22.16
C ALA A 224 -17.79 13.09 23.66
N THR A 225 -16.92 12.43 24.45
CA THR A 225 -16.82 12.68 25.90
C THR A 225 -16.29 14.08 26.21
N VAL A 226 -15.24 14.55 25.52
CA VAL A 226 -14.71 15.91 25.68
C VAL A 226 -15.78 16.96 25.36
N PHE A 227 -16.51 16.75 24.26
CA PHE A 227 -17.60 17.63 23.86
C PHE A 227 -18.75 17.63 24.88
N ALA A 228 -19.17 16.46 25.36
CA ALA A 228 -20.22 16.33 26.37
C ALA A 228 -19.82 17.00 27.70
N VAL A 229 -18.57 16.85 28.14
CA VAL A 229 -18.05 17.52 29.34
C VAL A 229 -18.05 19.04 29.18
N ALA A 230 -17.57 19.55 28.03
CA ALA A 230 -17.60 20.99 27.75
C ALA A 230 -19.03 21.54 27.78
N PHE A 231 -19.98 20.79 27.24
CA PHE A 231 -21.40 21.14 27.26
C PHE A 231 -21.99 21.15 28.68
N LEU A 232 -21.76 20.09 29.46
CA LEU A 232 -22.25 20.00 30.85
C LEU A 232 -21.67 21.09 31.76
N LEU A 233 -20.41 21.48 31.55
CA LEU A 233 -19.79 22.60 32.28
C LEU A 233 -20.47 23.94 31.93
N SER A 234 -20.77 24.16 30.66
CA SER A 234 -21.53 25.33 30.17
C SER A 234 -22.90 25.45 30.84
N GLU A 235 -23.64 24.34 30.93
CA GLU A 235 -25.00 24.34 31.51
C GLU A 235 -24.97 24.62 33.03
N ASN A 236 -23.95 24.09 33.72
CA ASN A 236 -23.77 24.31 35.15
C ASN A 236 -23.40 25.77 35.49
N ASP A 237 -22.59 26.42 34.63
CA ASP A 237 -22.27 27.84 34.78
C ASP A 237 -23.47 28.75 34.45
N ASN A 238 -24.27 28.42 33.43
CA ASN A 238 -25.50 29.16 33.13
C ASN A 238 -26.49 29.10 34.31
N MET A 239 -26.65 27.92 34.91
CA MET A 239 -27.44 27.70 36.13
C MET A 239 -26.91 28.47 37.35
N ARG A 240 -25.57 28.59 37.51
CA ARG A 240 -24.96 29.42 38.56
C ARG A 240 -25.20 30.92 38.34
N CYS A 241 -25.08 31.40 37.10
CA CYS A 241 -25.36 32.79 36.74
C CYS A 241 -26.84 33.17 37.00
N GLN A 242 -27.77 32.30 36.61
CA GLN A 242 -29.20 32.43 36.91
C GLN A 242 -29.46 32.55 38.42
N ARG A 243 -28.89 31.65 39.25
CA ARG A 243 -29.01 31.73 40.72
C ARG A 243 -28.41 33.02 41.30
N HIS A 244 -27.30 33.51 40.76
CA HIS A 244 -26.68 34.75 41.22
C HIS A 244 -27.52 36.00 40.86
N ARG A 245 -28.17 36.03 39.69
CA ARG A 245 -29.13 37.10 39.34
C ARG A 245 -30.33 37.10 40.28
N ILE A 246 -30.91 35.93 40.56
CA ILE A 246 -32.04 35.77 41.48
C ILE A 246 -31.65 36.26 42.90
N LYS A 247 -30.45 35.91 43.38
CA LYS A 247 -29.96 36.34 44.71
C LYS A 247 -29.62 37.84 44.81
N ARG A 248 -29.34 38.55 43.71
CA ARG A 248 -29.03 39.99 43.72
C ARG A 248 -30.27 40.89 43.58
N GLY A 249 -31.48 40.33 43.57
CA GLY A 249 -32.72 41.11 43.50
C GLY A 249 -32.89 41.93 42.22
N GLN A 250 -32.10 41.63 41.17
CA GLN A 250 -32.36 42.19 39.84
C GLN A 250 -33.55 41.42 39.26
N GLY A 251 -34.70 42.09 39.25
CA GLY A 251 -36.01 41.53 38.94
C GLY A 251 -36.06 40.78 37.61
N TYR A 252 -36.99 39.82 37.58
CA TYR A 252 -37.56 39.24 36.36
C TYR A 252 -37.78 40.35 35.32
N CYS A 253 -37.21 40.19 34.13
CA CYS A 253 -37.73 40.87 32.94
C CYS A 253 -38.78 39.93 32.33
N PRO A 254 -40.08 40.21 32.44
CA PRO A 254 -41.11 39.37 31.84
C PRO A 254 -41.35 39.89 30.42
N THR A 255 -40.74 39.27 29.43
CA THR A 255 -41.19 39.43 28.03
C THR A 255 -40.79 38.23 27.19
N LYS A 256 -41.58 37.16 27.30
CA LYS A 256 -41.95 36.31 26.16
C LYS A 256 -43.43 35.96 26.35
N LEU A 257 -44.29 36.96 26.11
CA LEU A 257 -45.70 36.75 25.80
C LEU A 257 -45.78 36.62 24.28
N LEU A 258 -46.38 35.52 23.82
CA LEU A 258 -47.03 35.29 22.52
C LEU A 258 -46.83 36.36 21.44
N VAL A 259 -46.19 35.99 20.33
CA VAL A 259 -46.75 35.75 18.97
C VAL A 259 -45.65 35.12 18.12
#